data_AF-A0A7U2QW65-F1
#
_entry.id   AF-A0A7U2QW65-F1
#
_cell.length_a   1.000
_cell.length_b   1.000
_cell.length_c   1.000
_cell.angle_alpha   90.00
_cell.angle_beta   90.00
_cell.angle_gamma   90.00
#
_symmetry.space_group_name_H-M   'P 1'
#
loop_
_entity.id
_entity.type
_entity.pdbx_description
1 polymer ?
#
loop_
_entity_poly.entity_id
_entity_poly.type
_entity_poly.pdbx_seq_one_letter_code
_entity_poly.pdbx_strand_id
1 'polypeptide(L)'
;MSAPTRQFRGLSIDDKMPQRPTQPEGTPHPDDDSALMETGSDESEVGGELPEFSTLQGKSGITYDLTKLDPESEARALVGLTSRFDVIGCRRTKTGFDFQFSERPQVHIGSGGYTCTCSTFMGLPGIACPHVFVSSSTIYRNRQSLLTSEKWLVDQLHGCLIPQIPDYDVPLSSDGHPPVFTRIERLLDDKLETVAEQLSWQYVRSEVEGGMSRPQKVRDLMSAFDTAVLPEDFRLDLIDDDGQSRTPEQCVVQGDFEATMFRLAVHDDMVYFSLCKAMPPGACAAIYFDKVQEKSRKLLADFDRYCQTGQRPEGSNADVNSVIGELQHNVNRIQANIATRAPHGFEGAAKALVTLLEDICNRNKDALDGNHWGGVTFGGEDEDQRNLYHQLIGKTEETGECFILDALEQLAGSDLHQFKERLRAILQKNEVNRAPKAYILKLNALVRRAESNSAGSGQKRPATASSGGHGQSKRTR
;
A
#
# COMPACT_ATOMS: atom_id res chain seq x y z
N MET A 1 -21.15 -17.11 33.46
CA MET A 1 -22.34 -17.63 32.76
C MET A 1 -21.90 -18.15 31.39
N SER A 2 -22.50 -19.22 30.88
CA SER A 2 -21.94 -20.00 29.77
C SER A 2 -22.27 -19.42 28.39
N ALA A 3 -21.33 -19.52 27.44
CA ALA A 3 -21.49 -19.06 26.05
C ALA A 3 -22.44 -19.97 25.24
N PRO A 4 -23.24 -19.42 24.28
CA PRO A 4 -24.20 -20.19 23.49
C PRO A 4 -23.62 -20.72 22.16
N THR A 5 -22.86 -21.83 22.20
CA THR A 5 -22.41 -22.55 20.99
C THR A 5 -23.33 -23.72 20.62
N ARG A 6 -24.53 -23.44 20.07
CA ARG A 6 -25.49 -24.48 19.60
C ARG A 6 -26.33 -24.09 18.37
N GLN A 7 -25.72 -23.80 17.22
CA GLN A 7 -26.46 -23.74 15.93
C GLN A 7 -25.73 -24.37 14.71
N PHE A 8 -24.82 -25.32 14.93
CA PHE A 8 -24.20 -26.12 13.84
C PHE A 8 -24.42 -27.64 14.01
N ARG A 9 -25.69 -28.04 14.18
CA ARG A 9 -26.14 -29.44 14.04
C ARG A 9 -27.40 -29.46 13.17
N GLY A 10 -27.23 -29.55 11.85
CA GLY A 10 -28.36 -29.47 10.91
C GLY A 10 -28.06 -29.83 9.45
N LEU A 11 -26.89 -30.39 9.14
CA LEU A 11 -26.54 -30.86 7.79
C LEU A 11 -26.15 -32.34 7.84
N SER A 12 -27.15 -33.21 7.92
CA SER A 12 -26.98 -34.63 7.58
C SER A 12 -27.02 -34.73 6.05
N ILE A 13 -25.96 -35.29 5.45
CA ILE A 13 -25.96 -35.61 4.02
C ILE A 13 -26.49 -37.04 3.88
N ASP A 14 -27.82 -37.16 3.88
CA ASP A 14 -28.49 -38.42 3.52
C ASP A 14 -28.80 -38.44 2.01
N ASP A 15 -28.01 -39.27 1.33
CA ASP A 15 -28.42 -40.17 0.27
C ASP A 15 -29.45 -39.69 -0.78
N LYS A 16 -28.93 -39.16 -1.90
CA LYS A 16 -29.51 -39.31 -3.26
C LYS A 16 -28.57 -38.79 -4.35
N MET A 17 -27.77 -39.70 -4.93
CA MET A 17 -27.09 -39.47 -6.22
C MET A 17 -28.08 -39.54 -7.40
N PRO A 18 -28.17 -38.53 -8.28
CA PRO A 18 -28.83 -38.68 -9.57
C PRO A 18 -27.99 -39.53 -10.53
N GLN A 19 -28.60 -40.50 -11.19
CA GLN A 19 -27.91 -41.43 -12.08
C GLN A 19 -27.45 -40.78 -13.41
N ARG A 20 -26.34 -41.30 -13.92
CA ARG A 20 -25.74 -40.97 -15.22
C ARG A 20 -26.58 -41.57 -16.37
N PRO A 21 -26.99 -40.81 -17.39
CA PRO A 21 -27.60 -41.39 -18.59
C PRO A 21 -26.58 -42.23 -19.36
N THR A 22 -26.97 -43.46 -19.72
CA THR A 22 -26.17 -44.41 -20.50
C THR A 22 -27.00 -44.87 -21.69
N GLN A 23 -26.47 -44.84 -22.91
CA GLN A 23 -26.83 -45.67 -24.09
C GLN A 23 -26.09 -45.15 -25.35
N PRO A 24 -25.92 -45.96 -26.42
CA PRO A 24 -25.78 -47.42 -26.47
C PRO A 24 -24.58 -47.91 -27.33
N GLU A 25 -24.23 -49.19 -27.22
CA GLU A 25 -23.30 -49.89 -28.12
C GLU A 25 -24.01 -50.53 -29.34
N GLY A 26 -23.21 -50.80 -30.39
CA GLY A 26 -23.55 -51.68 -31.54
C GLY A 26 -23.00 -51.11 -32.87
N THR A 27 -22.30 -51.85 -33.74
CA THR A 27 -21.89 -53.28 -33.79
C THR A 27 -20.66 -53.45 -34.75
N PRO A 28 -19.95 -54.61 -34.82
CA PRO A 28 -18.53 -54.68 -35.24
C PRO A 28 -18.18 -55.37 -36.60
N HIS A 29 -16.90 -55.24 -37.01
CA HIS A 29 -16.12 -56.01 -38.03
C HIS A 29 -16.67 -56.01 -39.49
N PRO A 30 -15.94 -56.50 -40.53
CA PRO A 30 -14.54 -56.99 -40.67
C PRO A 30 -13.72 -56.17 -41.74
N ASP A 31 -12.49 -56.48 -42.19
CA ASP A 31 -11.23 -57.05 -41.64
C ASP A 31 -10.05 -56.75 -42.63
N ASP A 32 -8.80 -57.09 -42.26
CA ASP A 32 -7.55 -57.17 -43.07
C ASP A 32 -7.17 -56.03 -44.06
N ASP A 33 -5.97 -55.46 -43.90
CA ASP A 33 -4.84 -55.97 -44.71
C ASP A 33 -3.48 -55.56 -44.11
N SER A 34 -2.43 -56.29 -44.47
CA SER A 34 -1.08 -56.14 -43.89
C SER A 34 -0.02 -55.78 -44.93
N ALA A 35 0.72 -54.70 -44.69
CA ALA A 35 1.82 -54.26 -45.54
C ALA A 35 3.02 -53.74 -44.73
N LEU A 36 3.98 -54.63 -44.48
CA LEU A 36 5.39 -54.27 -44.36
C LEU A 36 5.85 -53.63 -45.69
N MET A 37 6.46 -52.43 -45.66
CA MET A 37 7.53 -51.88 -46.53
C MET A 37 7.75 -50.41 -46.11
N GLU A 38 8.93 -49.78 -46.17
CA GLU A 38 10.33 -50.21 -46.22
C GLU A 38 11.18 -49.06 -45.64
N THR A 39 12.44 -49.32 -45.31
CA THR A 39 13.40 -48.29 -44.84
C THR A 39 13.73 -47.27 -45.93
N GLY A 40 13.19 -46.06 -45.81
CA GLY A 40 13.61 -44.87 -46.56
C GLY A 40 14.49 -43.95 -45.72
N SER A 41 15.81 -44.13 -45.81
CA SER A 41 16.78 -43.20 -45.21
C SER A 41 17.03 -42.03 -46.16
N ASP A 42 16.32 -40.93 -45.98
CA ASP A 42 16.59 -39.66 -46.67
C ASP A 42 17.15 -38.65 -45.66
N GLU A 43 18.49 -38.57 -45.61
CA GLU A 43 19.19 -37.51 -44.90
C GLU A 43 19.09 -36.20 -45.71
N SER A 44 17.97 -35.52 -45.56
CA SER A 44 17.84 -34.13 -46.01
C SER A 44 18.23 -33.19 -44.86
N GLU A 45 19.54 -32.88 -44.78
CA GLU A 45 20.06 -31.75 -44.02
C GLU A 45 19.49 -30.43 -44.57
N VAL A 46 18.27 -30.09 -44.18
CA VAL A 46 17.77 -28.72 -44.30
C VAL A 46 18.29 -27.96 -43.08
N GLY A 47 19.53 -27.49 -43.22
CA GLY A 47 20.12 -26.48 -42.34
C GLY A 47 19.30 -25.19 -42.41
N GLY A 48 18.22 -25.13 -41.65
CA GLY A 48 17.53 -23.89 -41.37
C GLY A 48 18.39 -23.09 -40.40
N GLU A 49 19.19 -22.18 -40.93
CA GLU A 49 19.86 -21.15 -40.13
C GLU A 49 18.79 -20.47 -39.25
N LEU A 50 18.91 -20.67 -37.93
CA LEU A 50 18.21 -19.83 -36.98
C LEU A 50 18.74 -18.41 -37.20
N PRO A 51 17.88 -17.38 -37.31
CA PRO A 51 18.35 -16.02 -37.47
C PRO A 51 19.20 -15.63 -36.25
N GLU A 52 20.51 -15.47 -36.45
CA GLU A 52 21.44 -14.99 -35.43
C GLU A 52 21.05 -13.55 -35.05
N PHE A 53 20.40 -13.37 -33.91
CA PHE A 53 20.01 -12.06 -33.41
C PHE A 53 21.17 -11.42 -32.66
N SER A 54 22.24 -11.05 -33.39
CA SER A 54 23.45 -10.47 -32.78
C SER A 54 23.16 -9.24 -31.91
N THR A 55 22.14 -8.44 -32.27
CA THR A 55 21.67 -7.30 -31.49
C THR A 55 20.15 -7.19 -31.46
N LEU A 56 19.60 -6.61 -30.38
CA LEU A 56 18.16 -6.37 -30.22
C LEU A 56 17.89 -5.04 -29.50
N GLN A 57 16.97 -4.22 -30.03
CA GLN A 57 16.61 -2.93 -29.42
C GLN A 57 15.47 -3.06 -28.40
N GLY A 58 15.74 -2.65 -27.16
CA GLY A 58 14.75 -2.49 -26.09
C GLY A 58 13.82 -1.30 -26.29
N LYS A 59 12.73 -1.20 -25.50
CA LYS A 59 11.74 -0.12 -25.61
C LYS A 59 12.22 1.19 -24.98
N SER A 60 13.25 1.15 -24.13
CA SER A 60 14.03 2.32 -23.73
C SER A 60 14.77 2.99 -24.90
N GLY A 61 14.89 2.31 -26.04
CA GLY A 61 15.69 2.71 -27.19
C GLY A 61 17.13 2.20 -27.16
N ILE A 62 17.56 1.58 -26.05
CA ILE A 62 18.88 0.96 -25.91
C ILE A 62 18.96 -0.28 -26.80
N THR A 63 20.02 -0.39 -27.61
CA THR A 63 20.34 -1.63 -28.34
C THR A 63 21.21 -2.52 -27.47
N TYR A 64 20.86 -3.80 -27.36
CA TYR A 64 21.60 -4.80 -26.60
C TYR A 64 22.35 -5.76 -27.53
N ASP A 65 23.62 -6.02 -27.24
CA ASP A 65 24.47 -7.02 -27.90
C ASP A 65 24.34 -8.37 -27.18
N LEU A 66 23.91 -9.39 -27.93
CA LEU A 66 23.67 -10.75 -27.43
C LEU A 66 24.81 -11.71 -27.74
N THR A 67 25.80 -11.32 -28.56
CA THR A 67 26.85 -12.21 -29.13
C THR A 67 27.77 -12.87 -28.09
N LYS A 68 27.70 -12.46 -26.83
CA LYS A 68 28.51 -12.97 -25.71
C LYS A 68 27.74 -13.89 -24.77
N LEU A 69 26.45 -14.11 -25.03
CA LEU A 69 25.61 -15.03 -24.26
C LEU A 69 25.79 -16.46 -24.80
N ASP A 70 25.63 -17.45 -23.92
CA ASP A 70 25.42 -18.83 -24.37
C ASP A 70 24.03 -18.95 -25.05
N PRO A 71 23.79 -19.95 -25.93
CA PRO A 71 22.53 -20.05 -26.68
C PRO A 71 21.29 -20.14 -25.79
N GLU A 72 21.39 -20.62 -24.56
CA GLU A 72 20.28 -20.70 -23.62
C GLU A 72 20.00 -19.32 -22.98
N SER A 73 21.04 -18.53 -22.71
CA SER A 73 20.95 -17.15 -22.22
C SER A 73 20.56 -16.14 -23.32
N GLU A 74 21.00 -16.34 -24.57
CA GLU A 74 20.53 -15.59 -25.73
C GLU A 74 19.04 -15.87 -25.97
N ALA A 75 18.69 -17.16 -26.09
CA ALA A 75 17.31 -17.57 -26.24
C ALA A 75 16.43 -17.02 -25.12
N ARG A 76 16.94 -16.98 -23.88
CA ARG A 76 16.34 -16.19 -22.81
C ARG A 76 16.24 -14.73 -23.22
N ALA A 77 17.30 -13.92 -23.18
CA ALA A 77 17.26 -12.47 -23.37
C ALA A 77 16.31 -11.96 -24.48
N LEU A 78 16.24 -12.66 -25.62
CA LEU A 78 15.31 -12.39 -26.73
C LEU A 78 13.83 -12.34 -26.32
N VAL A 79 13.34 -13.32 -25.56
CA VAL A 79 11.92 -13.38 -25.20
C VAL A 79 11.62 -12.50 -23.97
N GLY A 80 12.59 -12.16 -23.11
CA GLY A 80 12.44 -11.13 -22.07
C GLY A 80 12.26 -9.73 -22.65
N LEU A 81 12.97 -9.43 -23.74
CA LEU A 81 12.86 -8.17 -24.49
C LEU A 81 11.63 -8.10 -25.41
N THR A 82 10.97 -9.23 -25.71
CA THR A 82 9.79 -9.28 -26.60
C THR A 82 8.48 -9.71 -25.93
N SER A 83 8.49 -10.13 -24.66
CA SER A 83 7.30 -10.57 -23.91
C SER A 83 6.65 -9.49 -23.04
N ARG A 84 5.53 -9.87 -22.43
CA ARG A 84 4.65 -9.03 -21.62
C ARG A 84 4.93 -9.23 -20.13
N PHE A 85 5.36 -8.20 -19.41
CA PHE A 85 5.55 -8.25 -17.95
C PHE A 85 5.01 -7.02 -17.25
N ASP A 86 3.84 -7.17 -16.64
CA ASP A 86 3.22 -6.11 -15.84
C ASP A 86 3.70 -6.18 -14.40
N VAL A 87 4.50 -5.20 -13.99
CA VAL A 87 4.85 -4.96 -12.58
C VAL A 87 3.63 -4.36 -11.90
N ILE A 88 2.97 -5.13 -11.03
CA ILE A 88 1.79 -4.70 -10.29
C ILE A 88 2.15 -3.92 -9.02
N GLY A 89 3.38 -4.08 -8.51
CA GLY A 89 3.86 -3.28 -7.38
C GLY A 89 5.35 -3.43 -7.12
N CYS A 90 5.89 -2.47 -6.37
CA CYS A 90 7.31 -2.41 -6.02
C CYS A 90 7.54 -1.84 -4.61
N ARG A 91 8.64 -2.23 -3.97
CA ARG A 91 9.04 -1.77 -2.62
C ARG A 91 10.56 -1.77 -2.42
N ARG A 92 11.08 -0.92 -1.54
CA ARG A 92 12.44 -1.07 -0.99
C ARG A 92 12.48 -2.23 0.01
N THR A 93 13.67 -2.67 0.39
CA THR A 93 13.91 -3.69 1.41
C THR A 93 15.26 -3.41 2.10
N LYS A 94 15.61 -4.20 3.13
CA LYS A 94 16.91 -4.12 3.81
C LYS A 94 18.11 -4.46 2.89
N THR A 95 17.89 -5.18 1.78
CA THR A 95 18.97 -5.72 0.91
C THR A 95 18.94 -5.18 -0.53
N GLY A 96 17.91 -4.43 -0.91
CA GLY A 96 17.66 -4.01 -2.29
C GLY A 96 16.21 -3.58 -2.52
N PHE A 97 15.65 -3.93 -3.67
CA PHE A 97 14.29 -3.58 -4.10
C PHE A 97 13.55 -4.82 -4.61
N ASP A 98 12.27 -4.94 -4.28
CA ASP A 98 11.40 -6.01 -4.80
C ASP A 98 10.43 -5.47 -5.84
N PHE A 99 10.20 -6.24 -6.90
CA PHE A 99 9.22 -6.01 -7.96
C PHE A 99 8.31 -7.24 -8.07
N GLN A 100 7.00 -7.03 -7.96
CA GLN A 100 6.00 -8.09 -8.07
C GLN A 100 5.30 -8.01 -9.43
N PHE A 101 5.25 -9.13 -10.14
CA PHE A 101 4.57 -9.23 -11.43
C PHE A 101 3.14 -9.80 -11.30
N SER A 102 2.28 -9.45 -12.26
CA SER A 102 0.90 -9.95 -12.39
C SER A 102 0.82 -11.49 -12.40
N GLU A 103 1.80 -12.15 -13.01
CA GLU A 103 1.92 -13.62 -13.11
C GLU A 103 2.32 -14.31 -11.79
N ARG A 104 2.51 -13.53 -10.72
CA ARG A 104 3.02 -13.89 -9.37
C ARG A 104 4.53 -14.02 -9.12
N PRO A 105 5.47 -14.09 -10.09
CA PRO A 105 6.87 -14.09 -9.73
C PRO A 105 7.24 -12.75 -9.10
N GLN A 106 8.18 -12.80 -8.18
CA GLN A 106 8.80 -11.64 -7.56
C GLN A 106 10.26 -11.61 -8.00
N VAL A 107 10.78 -10.45 -8.37
CA VAL A 107 12.19 -10.21 -8.65
C VAL A 107 12.76 -9.31 -7.57
N HIS A 108 13.87 -9.73 -6.97
CA HIS A 108 14.65 -8.93 -6.05
C HIS A 108 15.90 -8.40 -6.75
N ILE A 109 16.13 -7.09 -6.67
CA ILE A 109 17.30 -6.38 -7.20
C ILE A 109 18.08 -5.83 -6.01
N GLY A 110 19.18 -6.48 -5.63
CA GLY A 110 19.96 -6.11 -4.45
C GLY A 110 21.47 -6.10 -4.69
N SER A 111 22.22 -5.65 -3.68
CA SER A 111 23.68 -5.56 -3.75
C SER A 111 24.34 -6.90 -4.10
N GLY A 112 23.75 -8.03 -3.67
CA GLY A 112 24.21 -9.39 -3.96
C GLY A 112 23.88 -9.94 -5.36
N GLY A 113 23.15 -9.19 -6.20
CA GLY A 113 22.70 -9.66 -7.53
C GLY A 113 21.18 -9.64 -7.68
N TYR A 114 20.70 -10.25 -8.76
CA TYR A 114 19.27 -10.36 -9.08
C TYR A 114 18.78 -11.77 -8.72
N THR A 115 17.64 -11.88 -8.02
CA THR A 115 17.00 -13.17 -7.74
C THR A 115 15.53 -13.15 -8.11
N CYS A 116 14.93 -14.32 -8.34
CA CYS A 116 13.52 -14.44 -8.70
C CYS A 116 12.88 -15.70 -8.10
N THR A 117 11.59 -15.62 -7.77
CA THR A 117 10.80 -16.76 -7.25
C THR A 117 10.23 -17.68 -8.33
N CYS A 118 10.57 -17.49 -9.61
CA CYS A 118 10.10 -18.37 -10.68
C CYS A 118 10.87 -19.71 -10.74
N SER A 119 10.20 -20.74 -11.26
CA SER A 119 10.73 -22.10 -11.39
C SER A 119 12.08 -22.16 -12.12
N THR A 120 12.28 -21.35 -13.16
CA THR A 120 13.54 -21.34 -13.92
C THR A 120 14.71 -20.77 -13.11
N PHE A 121 14.51 -19.75 -12.27
CA PHE A 121 15.57 -19.28 -11.38
C PHE A 121 15.86 -20.27 -10.26
N MET A 122 14.82 -20.91 -9.71
CA MET A 122 14.96 -21.93 -8.67
C MET A 122 15.72 -23.16 -9.17
N GLY A 123 15.57 -23.52 -10.46
CA GLY A 123 16.32 -24.62 -11.07
C GLY A 123 17.79 -24.30 -11.36
N LEU A 124 18.12 -23.04 -11.68
CA LEU A 124 19.48 -22.59 -12.02
C LEU A 124 19.81 -21.24 -11.36
N PRO A 125 20.13 -21.21 -10.05
CA PRO A 125 20.50 -19.98 -9.34
C PRO A 125 21.76 -19.34 -9.92
N GLY A 126 21.72 -18.03 -10.16
CA GLY A 126 22.86 -17.26 -10.69
C GLY A 126 22.87 -17.08 -12.21
N ILE A 127 22.01 -17.80 -12.94
CA ILE A 127 21.67 -17.47 -14.33
C ILE A 127 20.42 -16.59 -14.30
N ALA A 128 20.41 -15.49 -15.04
CA ALA A 128 19.25 -14.61 -15.06
C ALA A 128 18.05 -15.32 -15.70
N CYS A 129 17.02 -15.49 -14.89
CA CYS A 129 15.81 -16.19 -15.27
C CYS A 129 14.91 -15.33 -16.17
N PRO A 130 13.89 -15.93 -16.81
CA PRO A 130 12.57 -15.32 -16.97
C PRO A 130 12.33 -13.85 -16.64
N HIS A 131 12.01 -13.51 -15.40
CA HIS A 131 11.54 -12.16 -15.08
C HIS A 131 12.70 -11.13 -15.01
N VAL A 132 13.92 -11.62 -15.26
CA VAL A 132 15.15 -10.88 -15.56
C VAL A 132 15.50 -10.97 -17.07
N PHE A 133 15.05 -11.99 -17.83
CA PHE A 133 15.45 -12.33 -19.22
C PHE A 133 14.52 -13.18 -20.17
N VAL A 134 13.52 -13.99 -19.74
CA VAL A 134 12.85 -15.23 -20.32
C VAL A 134 13.03 -15.68 -21.76
N SER A 135 13.05 -17.01 -21.96
CA SER A 135 12.22 -17.70 -22.97
C SER A 135 11.57 -18.98 -22.46
N SER A 136 10.52 -19.44 -23.14
CA SER A 136 10.04 -20.82 -23.14
C SER A 136 9.57 -21.17 -24.56
N SER A 137 10.18 -22.18 -25.17
CA SER A 137 9.98 -22.52 -26.58
C SER A 137 8.67 -23.27 -26.86
N THR A 138 8.05 -23.04 -28.03
CA THR A 138 7.45 -24.06 -28.97
C THR A 138 6.25 -23.51 -29.80
N ILE A 139 6.43 -23.44 -31.14
CA ILE A 139 5.41 -23.49 -32.24
C ILE A 139 4.51 -22.25 -32.56
N TYR A 140 4.82 -21.62 -33.72
CA TYR A 140 3.94 -21.08 -34.79
C TYR A 140 2.51 -20.52 -34.50
N ARG A 141 2.28 -19.23 -34.79
CA ARG A 141 1.56 -18.75 -36.02
C ARG A 141 1.40 -17.21 -36.16
N ASN A 142 1.95 -16.71 -37.27
CA ASN A 142 1.46 -15.70 -38.23
C ASN A 142 0.36 -14.64 -37.87
N ARG A 143 0.56 -13.42 -38.43
CA ARG A 143 -0.36 -12.26 -38.64
C ARG A 143 -0.67 -11.26 -37.49
N GLN A 144 0.12 -10.19 -37.52
CA GLN A 144 -0.31 -8.81 -37.86
C GLN A 144 -1.22 -8.00 -36.91
N SER A 145 -0.63 -6.91 -36.39
CA SER A 145 -1.25 -5.66 -35.92
C SER A 145 -2.05 -5.69 -34.60
N LEU A 146 -1.52 -5.00 -33.58
CA LEU A 146 -2.22 -3.89 -32.91
C LEU A 146 -1.27 -3.11 -31.98
N LEU A 147 -1.56 -1.82 -31.79
CA LEU A 147 -0.83 -0.92 -30.88
C LEU A 147 -1.26 -1.18 -29.43
N THR A 148 -0.45 -1.91 -28.65
CA THR A 148 -0.58 -1.96 -27.18
C THR A 148 0.78 -2.05 -26.49
N SER A 149 0.99 -1.15 -25.53
CA SER A 149 1.98 -1.12 -24.44
C SER A 149 2.47 -2.48 -23.92
N GLU A 150 3.79 -2.73 -23.87
CA GLU A 150 4.46 -3.68 -22.95
C GLU A 150 5.99 -3.40 -22.89
N LYS A 151 6.68 -3.74 -21.78
CA LYS A 151 8.13 -3.46 -21.55
C LYS A 151 8.83 -4.46 -20.59
N TRP A 152 10.14 -4.64 -20.72
CA TRP A 152 11.02 -5.45 -19.82
C TRP A 152 11.33 -4.70 -18.50
N LEU A 153 11.55 -5.37 -17.36
CA LEU A 153 11.77 -4.70 -16.06
C LEU A 153 13.03 -3.83 -16.07
N VAL A 154 14.17 -4.37 -16.48
CA VAL A 154 15.44 -3.64 -16.50
C VAL A 154 15.44 -2.55 -17.59
N ASP A 155 14.79 -2.79 -18.74
CA ASP A 155 14.54 -1.76 -19.77
C ASP A 155 13.73 -0.58 -19.24
N GLN A 156 12.68 -0.85 -18.46
CA GLN A 156 11.84 0.17 -17.83
C GLN A 156 12.64 1.02 -16.87
N LEU A 157 13.42 0.37 -16.01
CA LEU A 157 14.27 1.04 -15.05
C LEU A 157 15.36 1.87 -15.75
N HIS A 158 16.02 1.34 -16.79
CA HIS A 158 16.98 2.12 -17.57
C HIS A 158 16.32 3.28 -18.34
N GLY A 159 15.17 3.08 -18.98
CA GLY A 159 14.44 4.14 -19.70
C GLY A 159 13.90 5.26 -18.80
N CYS A 160 13.75 5.02 -17.49
CA CYS A 160 13.42 6.05 -16.51
C CYS A 160 14.65 6.70 -15.86
N LEU A 161 15.73 5.94 -15.65
CA LEU A 161 16.87 6.37 -14.83
C LEU A 161 18.08 6.86 -15.64
N ILE A 162 18.18 6.51 -16.93
CA ILE A 162 19.26 6.93 -17.82
C ILE A 162 18.77 8.08 -18.71
N PRO A 163 19.33 9.31 -18.58
CA PRO A 163 18.84 10.47 -19.32
C PRO A 163 19.32 10.54 -20.77
N GLN A 164 20.27 9.70 -21.19
CA GLN A 164 20.81 9.63 -22.54
C GLN A 164 21.00 8.17 -22.95
N ILE A 165 20.27 7.74 -23.98
CA ILE A 165 20.43 6.42 -24.60
C ILE A 165 21.84 6.36 -25.22
N PRO A 166 22.62 5.27 -25.03
CA PRO A 166 23.93 5.16 -25.64
C PRO A 166 23.86 4.95 -27.16
N ASP A 167 24.78 5.59 -27.88
CA ASP A 167 24.94 5.42 -29.34
C ASP A 167 25.72 4.13 -29.73
N TYR A 168 25.77 3.13 -28.84
CA TYR A 168 26.49 1.87 -29.04
C TYR A 168 25.72 0.68 -28.45
N ASP A 169 25.95 -0.51 -29.00
CA ASP A 169 25.31 -1.74 -28.56
C ASP A 169 25.83 -2.15 -27.17
N VAL A 170 24.91 -2.30 -26.22
CA VAL A 170 25.22 -2.60 -24.82
C VAL A 170 25.33 -4.11 -24.64
N PRO A 171 26.51 -4.66 -24.32
CA PRO A 171 26.66 -6.10 -24.12
C PRO A 171 25.84 -6.57 -22.92
N LEU A 172 25.13 -7.68 -23.05
CA LEU A 172 24.50 -8.38 -21.94
C LEU A 172 25.40 -9.49 -21.40
N SER A 173 25.32 -9.70 -20.08
CA SER A 173 25.96 -10.80 -19.34
C SER A 173 24.90 -11.81 -18.90
N SER A 174 25.25 -13.09 -18.74
CA SER A 174 24.32 -14.18 -18.43
C SER A 174 23.60 -14.06 -17.07
N ASP A 175 24.00 -13.10 -16.22
CA ASP A 175 23.39 -12.73 -14.94
C ASP A 175 22.34 -11.60 -15.05
N GLY A 176 22.03 -11.11 -16.25
CA GLY A 176 21.05 -10.05 -16.46
C GLY A 176 21.62 -8.64 -16.43
N HIS A 177 22.91 -8.48 -16.10
CA HIS A 177 23.51 -7.19 -15.88
C HIS A 177 24.27 -6.67 -17.12
N PRO A 178 23.89 -5.53 -17.71
CA PRO A 178 24.74 -4.83 -18.68
C PRO A 178 25.93 -4.17 -17.95
N PRO A 179 27.18 -4.66 -18.09
CA PRO A 179 28.32 -4.24 -17.27
C PRO A 179 28.80 -2.81 -17.57
N VAL A 180 28.26 -2.19 -18.62
CA VAL A 180 28.57 -0.79 -19.01
C VAL A 180 27.72 0.21 -18.22
N PHE A 181 26.57 -0.21 -17.66
CA PHE A 181 25.73 0.66 -16.86
C PHE A 181 26.05 0.57 -15.37
N THR A 182 25.84 1.67 -14.65
CA THR A 182 25.80 1.63 -13.18
C THR A 182 24.71 0.68 -12.74
N ARG A 183 25.02 -0.21 -11.79
CA ARG A 183 24.07 -1.22 -11.29
C ARG A 183 22.77 -0.57 -10.81
N ILE A 184 21.66 -1.17 -11.18
CA ILE A 184 20.30 -0.59 -11.09
C ILE A 184 19.93 -0.23 -9.66
N GLU A 185 20.36 -1.02 -8.66
CA GLU A 185 20.10 -0.72 -7.25
C GLU A 185 20.73 0.62 -6.80
N ARG A 186 21.83 1.05 -7.40
CA ARG A 186 22.43 2.38 -7.13
C ARG A 186 21.74 3.51 -7.87
N LEU A 187 21.05 3.21 -8.98
CA LEU A 187 20.29 4.20 -9.75
C LEU A 187 18.89 4.45 -9.14
N LEU A 188 18.31 3.39 -8.56
CA LEU A 188 17.02 3.38 -7.85
C LEU A 188 17.04 4.01 -6.46
N ASP A 189 18.22 4.17 -5.86
CA ASP A 189 18.36 4.68 -4.50
C ASP A 189 17.72 6.07 -4.38
N ASP A 190 16.80 6.19 -3.42
CA ASP A 190 15.91 7.33 -3.17
C ASP A 190 15.08 7.83 -4.38
N LYS A 191 14.89 6.98 -5.41
CA LYS A 191 14.08 7.28 -6.62
C LYS A 191 12.96 6.30 -6.93
N LEU A 192 12.84 5.19 -6.19
CA LEU A 192 11.85 4.15 -6.49
C LEU A 192 10.40 4.69 -6.50
N GLU A 193 10.04 5.57 -5.56
CA GLU A 193 8.70 6.20 -5.50
C GLU A 193 8.41 7.00 -6.78
N THR A 194 9.35 7.84 -7.24
CA THR A 194 9.25 8.61 -8.49
C THR A 194 9.17 7.71 -9.74
N VAL A 195 9.95 6.63 -9.78
CA VAL A 195 9.93 5.66 -10.89
C VAL A 195 8.60 4.91 -10.94
N ALA A 196 8.05 4.54 -9.78
CA ALA A 196 6.74 3.90 -9.66
C ALA A 196 5.63 4.83 -10.13
N GLU A 197 5.65 6.11 -9.76
CA GLU A 197 4.72 7.12 -10.29
C GLU A 197 4.83 7.25 -11.83
N GLN A 198 6.05 7.39 -12.36
CA GLN A 198 6.27 7.53 -13.80
C GLN A 198 5.82 6.31 -14.62
N LEU A 199 5.95 5.11 -14.05
CA LEU A 199 5.57 3.84 -14.69
C LEU A 199 4.17 3.35 -14.27
N SER A 200 3.45 4.11 -13.43
CA SER A 200 2.13 3.76 -12.88
C SER A 200 2.11 2.42 -12.12
N TRP A 201 3.20 2.08 -11.44
CA TRP A 201 3.31 0.91 -10.55
C TRP A 201 2.82 1.23 -9.13
N GLN A 202 2.26 0.25 -8.43
CA GLN A 202 1.87 0.44 -7.03
C GLN A 202 3.11 0.44 -6.12
N TYR A 203 3.57 1.62 -5.71
CA TYR A 203 4.60 1.73 -4.68
C TYR A 203 4.04 1.36 -3.31
N VAL A 204 4.70 0.43 -2.61
CA VAL A 204 4.34 0.00 -1.26
C VAL A 204 5.53 0.26 -0.33
N ARG A 205 5.36 1.19 0.62
CA ARG A 205 6.41 1.48 1.60
C ARG A 205 6.76 0.25 2.44
N SER A 206 8.05 0.07 2.60
CA SER A 206 8.65 -1.06 3.31
C SER A 206 8.93 -0.74 4.77
N GLU A 207 9.28 -1.75 5.59
CA GLU A 207 9.68 -1.54 6.99
C GLU A 207 10.79 -0.49 7.14
N VAL A 208 11.76 -0.50 6.22
CA VAL A 208 12.90 0.43 6.25
C VAL A 208 12.52 1.87 5.93
N GLU A 209 11.26 2.10 5.52
CA GLU A 209 10.66 3.41 5.19
C GLU A 209 9.48 3.75 6.10
N GLY A 210 9.31 3.05 7.23
CA GLY A 210 8.19 3.25 8.15
C GLY A 210 6.85 2.63 7.70
N GLY A 211 6.88 1.78 6.68
CA GLY A 211 5.76 0.91 6.31
C GLY A 211 5.62 -0.30 7.24
N MET A 212 4.48 -0.98 7.18
CA MET A 212 4.21 -2.13 8.05
C MET A 212 5.06 -3.37 7.70
N SER A 213 5.51 -4.09 8.74
CA SER A 213 6.11 -5.43 8.62
C SER A 213 5.12 -6.47 8.13
N ARG A 214 5.60 -7.66 7.73
CA ARG A 214 4.71 -8.75 7.32
C ARG A 214 3.76 -9.18 8.46
N PRO A 215 4.21 -9.41 9.71
CA PRO A 215 3.32 -9.63 10.85
C PRO A 215 2.33 -8.48 11.12
N GLN A 216 2.75 -7.22 10.96
CA GLN A 216 1.85 -6.07 11.11
C GLN A 216 0.77 -6.03 10.01
N LYS A 217 1.12 -6.30 8.75
CA LYS A 217 0.18 -6.38 7.61
C LYS A 217 -0.84 -7.51 7.81
N VAL A 218 -0.39 -8.67 8.29
CA VAL A 218 -1.30 -9.78 8.64
C VAL A 218 -2.23 -9.37 9.79
N ARG A 219 -1.72 -8.70 10.82
CA ARG A 219 -2.54 -8.19 11.94
C ARG A 219 -3.57 -7.15 11.48
N ASP A 220 -3.19 -6.24 10.58
CA ASP A 220 -4.08 -5.24 9.97
C ASP A 220 -5.21 -5.93 9.20
N LEU A 221 -4.87 -6.85 8.29
CA LEU A 221 -5.80 -7.69 7.52
C LEU A 221 -6.76 -8.48 8.40
N MET A 222 -6.26 -9.18 9.42
CA MET A 222 -7.09 -10.02 10.29
C MET A 222 -7.98 -9.19 11.22
N SER A 223 -7.46 -8.09 11.78
CA SER A 223 -8.26 -7.20 12.62
C SER A 223 -9.40 -6.55 11.84
N ALA A 224 -9.29 -6.36 10.52
CA ALA A 224 -10.34 -5.76 9.69
C ALA A 224 -11.66 -6.56 9.68
N PHE A 225 -11.65 -7.84 10.06
CA PHE A 225 -12.86 -8.65 10.22
C PHE A 225 -13.55 -8.47 11.59
N ASP A 226 -12.87 -7.93 12.59
CA ASP A 226 -13.48 -7.47 13.84
C ASP A 226 -14.00 -6.03 13.68
N THR A 227 -15.15 -5.69 14.27
CA THR A 227 -15.77 -4.36 14.13
C THR A 227 -15.18 -3.26 15.03
N ALA A 228 -14.45 -3.61 16.09
CA ALA A 228 -14.05 -2.68 17.15
C ALA A 228 -12.56 -2.78 17.54
N VAL A 229 -11.95 -3.96 17.40
CA VAL A 229 -10.53 -4.18 17.69
C VAL A 229 -9.69 -3.57 16.58
N LEU A 230 -8.73 -2.73 16.95
CA LEU A 230 -7.76 -2.14 16.03
C LEU A 230 -6.54 -3.06 15.88
N PRO A 231 -5.75 -2.95 14.80
CA PRO A 231 -4.58 -3.79 14.56
C PRO A 231 -3.60 -3.82 15.72
N GLU A 232 -3.35 -2.69 16.38
CA GLU A 232 -2.42 -2.59 17.51
C GLU A 232 -2.97 -3.22 18.80
N ASP A 233 -4.28 -3.51 18.85
CA ASP A 233 -4.96 -4.14 19.98
C ASP A 233 -5.30 -5.62 19.68
N PHE A 234 -5.12 -6.10 18.43
CA PHE A 234 -5.56 -7.42 17.99
C PHE A 234 -4.56 -8.52 18.36
N ARG A 235 -5.01 -9.48 19.18
CA ARG A 235 -4.27 -10.72 19.51
C ARG A 235 -2.78 -10.48 19.80
N LEU A 236 -2.51 -9.67 20.82
CA LEU A 236 -1.16 -9.28 21.25
C LEU A 236 -0.26 -10.46 21.65
N ASP A 237 -0.86 -11.61 21.92
CA ASP A 237 -0.19 -12.89 22.14
C ASP A 237 0.48 -13.47 20.88
N LEU A 238 0.05 -13.03 19.69
CA LEU A 238 0.59 -13.47 18.40
C LEU A 238 1.85 -12.67 18.05
N ILE A 239 2.96 -13.08 18.66
CA ILE A 239 4.31 -12.62 18.34
C ILE A 239 4.93 -13.61 17.35
N ASP A 240 5.39 -13.11 16.20
CA ASP A 240 6.08 -13.91 15.19
C ASP A 240 7.06 -13.04 14.40
N ASP A 241 8.08 -13.68 13.82
CA ASP A 241 9.21 -13.05 13.10
C ASP A 241 9.27 -13.62 11.68
N ASP A 242 9.23 -12.75 10.66
CA ASP A 242 9.30 -13.16 9.26
C ASP A 242 10.71 -13.60 8.82
N GLY A 243 11.72 -13.40 9.67
CA GLY A 243 13.07 -13.94 9.48
C GLY A 243 13.20 -15.46 9.69
N GLN A 244 12.19 -16.14 10.24
CA GLN A 244 12.23 -17.58 10.53
C GLN A 244 11.22 -18.38 9.71
N SER A 245 11.62 -18.91 8.56
CA SER A 245 10.75 -19.76 7.72
C SER A 245 10.21 -20.97 8.48
N ARG A 246 8.88 -21.17 8.43
CA ARG A 246 8.19 -22.35 8.98
C ARG A 246 7.45 -23.12 7.90
N THR A 247 7.32 -24.43 8.09
CA THR A 247 6.44 -25.25 7.24
C THR A 247 4.96 -25.04 7.63
N PRO A 248 3.99 -25.32 6.74
CA PRO A 248 2.57 -25.16 7.05
C PRO A 248 2.12 -25.93 8.31
N GLU A 249 2.70 -27.11 8.56
CA GLU A 249 2.41 -27.93 9.74
C GLU A 249 2.90 -27.28 11.04
N GLN A 250 4.05 -26.59 10.99
CA GLN A 250 4.62 -25.84 12.13
C GLN A 250 3.83 -24.56 12.44
N CYS A 251 3.06 -24.05 11.47
CA CYS A 251 2.16 -22.91 11.67
C CYS A 251 0.85 -23.29 12.37
N VAL A 252 0.47 -24.57 12.42
CA VAL A 252 -0.78 -25.01 13.04
C VAL A 252 -0.75 -24.86 14.57
N VAL A 253 -1.74 -24.17 15.12
CA VAL A 253 -2.00 -24.04 16.56
C VAL A 253 -3.27 -24.79 16.89
N GLN A 254 -3.15 -25.91 17.62
CA GLN A 254 -4.28 -26.76 17.93
C GLN A 254 -5.35 -26.02 18.74
N GLY A 255 -6.56 -25.92 18.17
CA GLY A 255 -7.70 -25.25 18.79
C GLY A 255 -7.79 -23.73 18.54
N ASP A 256 -6.82 -23.13 17.85
CA ASP A 256 -6.78 -21.69 17.58
C ASP A 256 -6.59 -21.41 16.08
N PHE A 257 -7.72 -21.19 15.40
CA PHE A 257 -7.74 -20.91 13.96
C PHE A 257 -7.14 -19.54 13.63
N GLU A 258 -7.31 -18.54 14.49
CA GLU A 258 -6.72 -17.21 14.28
C GLU A 258 -5.20 -17.27 14.38
N ALA A 259 -4.66 -17.91 15.43
CA ALA A 259 -3.22 -18.09 15.57
C ALA A 259 -2.63 -18.91 14.41
N THR A 260 -3.35 -19.95 13.96
CA THR A 260 -2.97 -20.75 12.80
C THR A 260 -2.93 -19.90 11.51
N MET A 261 -4.01 -19.16 11.23
CA MET A 261 -4.11 -18.31 10.05
C MET A 261 -3.09 -17.18 10.06
N PHE A 262 -2.83 -16.58 11.22
CA PHE A 262 -1.80 -15.56 11.40
C PHE A 262 -0.42 -16.10 11.04
N ARG A 263 -0.01 -17.23 11.63
CA ARG A 263 1.29 -17.86 11.35
C ARG A 263 1.41 -18.27 9.88
N LEU A 264 0.38 -18.90 9.32
CA LEU A 264 0.35 -19.23 7.90
C LEU A 264 0.50 -17.97 7.02
N ALA A 265 -0.22 -16.90 7.28
CA ALA A 265 -0.11 -15.68 6.48
C ALA A 265 1.21 -14.91 6.69
N VAL A 266 1.88 -15.07 7.84
CA VAL A 266 3.24 -14.53 8.04
C VAL A 266 4.25 -15.30 7.17
N HIS A 267 4.21 -16.63 7.19
CA HIS A 267 5.25 -17.50 6.62
C HIS A 267 4.97 -18.01 5.19
N ASP A 268 3.72 -17.95 4.72
CA ASP A 268 3.28 -18.42 3.40
C ASP A 268 2.71 -17.25 2.57
N ASP A 269 3.36 -16.95 1.45
CA ASP A 269 2.95 -15.90 0.52
C ASP A 269 1.64 -16.18 -0.21
N MET A 270 1.34 -17.45 -0.52
CA MET A 270 0.09 -17.82 -1.17
C MET A 270 -1.12 -17.62 -0.25
N VAL A 271 -0.97 -17.90 1.05
CA VAL A 271 -1.98 -17.59 2.08
C VAL A 271 -2.14 -16.08 2.22
N TYR A 272 -1.04 -15.33 2.38
CA TYR A 272 -1.07 -13.87 2.50
C TYR A 272 -1.73 -13.19 1.28
N PHE A 273 -1.31 -13.52 0.06
CA PHE A 273 -1.91 -12.94 -1.14
C PHE A 273 -3.38 -13.32 -1.32
N SER A 274 -3.81 -14.46 -0.77
CA SER A 274 -5.23 -14.84 -0.73
C SER A 274 -6.01 -13.97 0.27
N LEU A 275 -5.44 -13.65 1.44
CA LEU A 275 -6.03 -12.69 2.38
C LEU A 275 -6.06 -11.26 1.81
N CYS A 276 -5.00 -10.79 1.14
CA CYS A 276 -5.00 -9.47 0.49
C CYS A 276 -6.04 -9.33 -0.64
N LYS A 277 -6.46 -10.43 -1.27
CA LYS A 277 -7.58 -10.42 -2.23
C LYS A 277 -8.94 -10.31 -1.54
N ALA A 278 -9.10 -10.96 -0.39
CA ALA A 278 -10.31 -10.87 0.41
C ALA A 278 -10.45 -9.51 1.12
N MET A 279 -9.33 -8.92 1.53
CA MET A 279 -9.25 -7.62 2.20
C MET A 279 -8.09 -6.79 1.61
N PRO A 280 -8.35 -5.96 0.58
CA PRO A 280 -7.30 -5.14 -0.03
C PRO A 280 -6.75 -4.06 0.91
N PRO A 281 -5.49 -3.61 0.75
CA PRO A 281 -4.87 -2.59 1.61
C PRO A 281 -5.69 -1.29 1.74
N GLY A 282 -6.38 -0.87 0.67
CA GLY A 282 -7.27 0.29 0.73
C GLY A 282 -8.51 0.09 1.60
N ALA A 283 -9.05 -1.13 1.65
CA ALA A 283 -10.14 -1.47 2.56
C ALA A 283 -9.65 -1.51 4.01
N CYS A 284 -8.49 -2.11 4.28
CA CYS A 284 -7.86 -2.06 5.60
C CYS A 284 -7.67 -0.61 6.10
N ALA A 285 -7.16 0.28 5.24
CA ALA A 285 -6.97 1.67 5.58
C ALA A 285 -8.28 2.39 5.92
N ALA A 286 -9.32 2.25 5.11
CA ALA A 286 -10.63 2.83 5.39
C ALA A 286 -11.22 2.29 6.72
N ILE A 287 -11.22 0.97 6.91
CA ILE A 287 -11.73 0.30 8.11
C ILE A 287 -10.94 0.75 9.36
N TYR A 288 -9.62 0.91 9.26
CA TYR A 288 -8.79 1.40 10.36
C TYR A 288 -9.23 2.80 10.83
N PHE A 289 -9.33 3.77 9.93
CA PHE A 289 -9.69 5.14 10.31
C PHE A 289 -11.16 5.25 10.76
N ASP A 290 -12.07 4.49 10.15
CA ASP A 290 -13.46 4.41 10.62
C ASP A 290 -13.57 3.82 12.04
N LYS A 291 -12.74 2.82 12.39
CA LYS A 291 -12.68 2.30 13.77
C LYS A 291 -12.13 3.32 14.78
N VAL A 292 -11.07 4.05 14.46
CA VAL A 292 -10.53 5.08 15.37
C VAL A 292 -11.53 6.24 15.53
N GLN A 293 -12.21 6.61 14.44
CA GLN A 293 -13.31 7.58 14.48
C GLN A 293 -14.45 7.07 15.37
N GLU A 294 -14.85 5.80 15.25
CA GLU A 294 -15.92 5.21 16.05
C GLU A 294 -15.56 5.11 17.53
N LYS A 295 -14.33 4.71 17.86
CA LYS A 295 -13.83 4.72 19.25
C LYS A 295 -13.91 6.13 19.85
N SER A 296 -13.48 7.15 19.10
CA SER A 296 -13.52 8.55 19.52
C SER A 296 -14.95 9.07 19.71
N ARG A 297 -15.85 8.76 18.77
CA ARG A 297 -17.28 9.10 18.85
C ARG A 297 -17.97 8.41 20.03
N LYS A 298 -17.70 7.13 20.24
CA LYS A 298 -18.23 6.36 21.37
C LYS A 298 -17.76 6.94 22.69
N LEU A 299 -16.46 7.24 22.84
CA LEU A 299 -15.90 7.86 24.03
C LEU A 299 -16.59 9.17 24.38
N LEU A 300 -16.80 10.05 23.39
CA LEU A 300 -17.51 11.32 23.57
C LEU A 300 -18.98 11.11 23.96
N ALA A 301 -19.69 10.18 23.31
CA ALA A 301 -21.08 9.87 23.65
C ALA A 301 -21.23 9.22 25.04
N ASP A 302 -20.27 8.39 25.44
CA ASP A 302 -20.20 7.77 26.76
C ASP A 302 -19.90 8.81 27.86
N PHE A 303 -19.03 9.79 27.57
CA PHE A 303 -18.81 10.96 28.42
C PHE A 303 -20.06 11.83 28.55
N ASP A 304 -20.67 12.27 27.43
CA ASP A 304 -21.89 13.09 27.43
C ASP A 304 -23.02 12.40 28.22
N ARG A 305 -23.17 11.07 28.08
CA ARG A 305 -24.13 10.25 28.84
C ARG A 305 -23.84 10.24 30.33
N TYR A 306 -22.57 10.08 30.73
CA TYR A 306 -22.17 10.15 32.13
C TYR A 306 -22.46 11.54 32.72
N CYS A 307 -22.12 12.61 32.00
CA CYS A 307 -22.42 13.99 32.40
C CYS A 307 -23.92 14.20 32.65
N GLN A 308 -24.77 13.77 31.72
CA GLN A 308 -26.23 13.96 31.79
C GLN A 308 -26.92 13.12 32.87
N THR A 309 -26.41 11.91 33.17
CA THR A 309 -27.14 10.90 33.97
C THR A 309 -26.46 10.44 35.25
N GLY A 310 -25.16 10.76 35.43
CA GLY A 310 -24.32 10.23 36.50
C GLY A 310 -23.94 8.75 36.35
N GLN A 311 -24.49 8.04 35.35
CA GLN A 311 -24.23 6.62 35.14
C GLN A 311 -22.92 6.42 34.37
N ARG A 312 -21.93 5.80 35.01
CA ARG A 312 -20.67 5.45 34.35
C ARG A 312 -20.88 4.28 33.39
N PRO A 313 -20.36 4.34 32.15
CA PRO A 313 -20.29 3.18 31.27
C PRO A 313 -19.43 2.08 31.90
N GLU A 314 -19.84 0.82 31.76
CA GLU A 314 -19.01 -0.31 32.20
C GLU A 314 -17.68 -0.31 31.43
N GLY A 315 -16.57 -0.36 32.17
CA GLY A 315 -15.22 -0.41 31.59
C GLY A 315 -14.67 0.92 31.03
N SER A 316 -15.37 2.05 31.18
CA SER A 316 -14.86 3.37 30.76
C SER A 316 -14.63 4.30 31.95
N ASN A 317 -13.46 4.96 31.98
CA ASN A 317 -13.20 6.04 32.91
C ASN A 317 -13.72 7.35 32.33
N ALA A 318 -14.92 7.76 32.75
CA ALA A 318 -15.59 8.97 32.26
C ALA A 318 -15.09 10.27 32.93
N ASP A 319 -13.89 10.27 33.52
CA ASP A 319 -13.20 11.49 33.95
C ASP A 319 -12.73 12.32 32.75
N VAL A 320 -12.79 13.65 32.88
CA VAL A 320 -12.43 14.60 31.80
C VAL A 320 -10.99 14.41 31.34
N ASN A 321 -10.04 14.21 32.26
CA ASN A 321 -8.64 14.02 31.90
C ASN A 321 -8.42 12.68 31.19
N SER A 322 -9.15 11.64 31.59
CA SER A 322 -9.12 10.34 30.92
C SER A 322 -9.67 10.41 29.50
N VAL A 323 -10.77 11.15 29.29
CA VAL A 323 -11.34 11.41 27.95
C VAL A 323 -10.35 12.20 27.09
N ILE A 324 -9.71 13.24 27.64
CA ILE A 324 -8.67 14.01 26.94
C ILE A 324 -7.51 13.12 26.51
N GLY A 325 -6.96 12.31 27.43
CA GLY A 325 -5.83 11.42 27.14
C GLY A 325 -6.16 10.37 26.07
N GLU A 326 -7.34 9.78 26.12
CA GLU A 326 -7.81 8.84 25.08
C GLU A 326 -8.04 9.53 23.72
N LEU A 327 -8.56 10.76 23.69
CA LEU A 327 -8.70 11.52 22.44
C LEU A 327 -7.34 11.89 21.83
N GLN A 328 -6.38 12.33 22.65
CA GLN A 328 -5.00 12.58 22.21
C GLN A 328 -4.34 11.28 21.71
N HIS A 329 -4.52 10.17 22.42
CA HIS A 329 -4.03 8.86 21.99
C HIS A 329 -4.63 8.44 20.64
N ASN A 330 -5.94 8.60 20.44
CA ASN A 330 -6.59 8.32 19.16
C ASN A 330 -6.07 9.22 18.02
N VAL A 331 -5.83 10.51 18.26
CA VAL A 331 -5.23 11.40 17.25
C VAL A 331 -3.80 10.99 16.91
N ASN A 332 -2.98 10.64 17.91
CA ASN A 332 -1.62 10.11 17.68
C ASN A 332 -1.66 8.80 16.88
N ARG A 333 -2.63 7.91 17.14
CA ARG A 333 -2.88 6.70 16.34
C ARG A 333 -3.33 7.00 14.91
N ILE A 334 -4.06 8.09 14.66
CA ILE A 334 -4.37 8.52 13.28
C ILE A 334 -3.08 9.01 12.61
N GLN A 335 -2.39 9.97 13.24
CA GLN A 335 -1.20 10.63 12.73
C GLN A 335 -0.10 9.63 12.35
N ALA A 336 0.26 8.71 13.26
CA ALA A 336 1.27 7.69 13.00
C ALA A 336 0.93 6.78 11.81
N ASN A 337 -0.37 6.57 11.54
CA ASN A 337 -0.83 5.61 10.53
C ASN A 337 -1.20 6.25 9.17
N ILE A 338 -1.17 7.60 9.05
CA ILE A 338 -1.31 8.30 7.76
C ILE A 338 -0.23 7.82 6.78
N ALA A 339 1.05 7.97 7.15
CA ALA A 339 2.18 7.62 6.29
C ALA A 339 2.31 6.10 6.09
N THR A 340 2.07 5.33 7.14
CA THR A 340 2.19 3.85 7.14
C THR A 340 1.11 3.15 6.29
N ARG A 341 -0.02 3.82 6.00
CA ARG A 341 -1.10 3.33 5.10
C ARG A 341 -1.22 4.15 3.81
N ALA A 342 -0.21 4.91 3.44
CA ALA A 342 -0.13 5.55 2.12
C ALA A 342 -0.13 4.49 1.00
N PRO A 343 -0.78 4.76 -0.17
CA PRO A 343 -1.50 5.98 -0.52
C PRO A 343 -2.97 6.01 -0.07
N HIS A 344 -3.49 4.96 0.56
CA HIS A 344 -4.92 4.79 0.79
C HIS A 344 -5.45 5.44 2.08
N GLY A 345 -4.57 5.83 3.01
CA GLY A 345 -4.97 6.33 4.34
C GLY A 345 -5.43 7.78 4.44
N PHE A 346 -5.07 8.63 3.46
CA PHE A 346 -5.23 10.09 3.58
C PHE A 346 -6.68 10.53 3.77
N GLU A 347 -7.61 9.97 3.00
CA GLU A 347 -9.02 10.36 3.03
C GLU A 347 -9.71 9.99 4.36
N GLY A 348 -9.48 8.76 4.84
CA GLY A 348 -10.01 8.27 6.11
C GLY A 348 -9.45 9.06 7.30
N ALA A 349 -8.15 9.36 7.30
CA ALA A 349 -7.53 10.20 8.32
C ALA A 349 -8.12 11.62 8.34
N ALA A 350 -8.26 12.25 7.16
CA ALA A 350 -8.88 13.57 7.02
C ALA A 350 -10.31 13.58 7.57
N LYS A 351 -11.13 12.59 7.18
CA LYS A 351 -12.51 12.40 7.67
C LYS A 351 -12.56 12.28 9.19
N ALA A 352 -11.72 11.45 9.78
CA ALA A 352 -11.69 11.19 11.21
C ALA A 352 -11.27 12.45 12.01
N LEU A 353 -10.18 13.11 11.60
CA LEU A 353 -9.66 14.31 12.27
C LEU A 353 -10.62 15.50 12.17
N VAL A 354 -11.19 15.78 10.99
CA VAL A 354 -12.17 16.87 10.82
C VAL A 354 -13.43 16.61 11.63
N THR A 355 -13.89 15.36 11.71
CA THR A 355 -15.09 15.03 12.50
C THR A 355 -14.83 15.13 13.99
N LEU A 356 -13.70 14.64 14.49
CA LEU A 356 -13.33 14.81 15.89
C LEU A 356 -13.18 16.29 16.27
N LEU A 357 -12.59 17.11 15.40
CA LEU A 357 -12.48 18.56 15.61
C LEU A 357 -13.87 19.21 15.71
N GLU A 358 -14.78 18.90 14.78
CA GLU A 358 -16.16 19.38 14.79
C GLU A 358 -16.88 18.97 16.08
N ASP A 359 -16.73 17.72 16.51
CA ASP A 359 -17.29 17.18 17.74
C ASP A 359 -16.77 17.88 19.01
N ILE A 360 -15.48 18.22 19.07
CA ILE A 360 -14.91 19.00 20.19
C ILE A 360 -15.43 20.45 20.16
N CYS A 361 -15.45 21.09 19.00
CA CYS A 361 -16.01 22.44 18.85
C CYS A 361 -17.50 22.53 19.18
N ASN A 362 -18.24 21.41 19.09
CA ASN A 362 -19.64 21.30 19.53
C ASN A 362 -19.81 21.22 21.06
N ARG A 363 -18.73 21.01 21.82
CA ARG A 363 -18.74 20.83 23.29
C ARG A 363 -18.11 22.00 24.06
N ASN A 364 -18.22 23.23 23.54
CA ASN A 364 -17.87 24.45 24.27
C ASN A 364 -18.96 24.86 25.26
N LYS A 365 -19.01 24.18 26.41
CA LYS A 365 -19.88 24.44 27.56
C LYS A 365 -19.35 23.70 28.78
N ASP A 366 -19.83 24.03 29.99
CA ASP A 366 -19.67 23.13 31.13
C ASP A 366 -20.36 21.78 30.79
N ALA A 367 -19.64 20.68 31.01
CA ALA A 367 -20.13 19.34 30.78
C ALA A 367 -21.32 18.98 31.71
N LEU A 368 -21.35 19.51 32.94
CA LEU A 368 -22.42 19.24 33.92
C LEU A 368 -23.61 20.20 33.81
N ASP A 369 -23.56 21.26 33.01
CA ASP A 369 -24.70 22.17 32.87
C ASP A 369 -25.96 21.46 32.34
N GLY A 370 -27.08 21.70 33.02
CA GLY A 370 -28.38 21.10 32.71
C GLY A 370 -28.53 19.60 32.97
N ASN A 371 -27.64 18.95 33.72
CA ASN A 371 -27.74 17.50 33.98
C ASN A 371 -28.98 17.10 34.82
N HIS A 372 -29.42 15.85 34.68
CA HIS A 372 -30.66 15.36 35.29
C HIS A 372 -30.52 14.88 36.75
N TRP A 373 -29.29 14.82 37.28
CA TRP A 373 -28.99 14.19 38.58
C TRP A 373 -28.49 15.17 39.65
N GLY A 374 -28.39 16.46 39.32
CA GLY A 374 -27.98 17.52 40.24
C GLY A 374 -26.47 17.56 40.52
N GLY A 375 -25.65 16.93 39.68
CA GLY A 375 -24.19 16.96 39.82
C GLY A 375 -23.63 18.36 39.57
N VAL A 376 -22.77 18.86 40.46
CA VAL A 376 -22.09 20.16 40.29
C VAL A 376 -20.57 20.03 40.07
N THR A 377 -20.03 18.84 40.33
CA THR A 377 -18.61 18.51 40.13
C THR A 377 -18.42 16.99 40.10
N PHE A 378 -17.36 16.52 39.43
CA PHE A 378 -16.93 15.12 39.43
C PHE A 378 -15.94 14.79 40.57
N GLY A 379 -15.11 15.76 40.96
CA GLY A 379 -13.99 15.58 41.90
C GLY A 379 -13.46 16.87 42.55
N GLY A 380 -14.17 17.99 42.44
CA GLY A 380 -13.80 19.30 42.98
C GLY A 380 -13.32 20.32 41.94
N GLU A 381 -13.40 19.98 40.65
CA GLU A 381 -12.98 20.82 39.53
C GLU A 381 -13.96 21.99 39.23
N ASP A 382 -13.48 23.00 38.50
CA ASP A 382 -14.27 24.17 38.07
C ASP A 382 -14.94 24.00 36.69
N GLU A 383 -15.73 25.00 36.26
CA GLU A 383 -16.48 24.98 34.99
C GLU A 383 -15.57 24.88 33.76
N ASP A 384 -14.42 25.57 33.76
CA ASP A 384 -13.45 25.53 32.67
C ASP A 384 -12.74 24.17 32.62
N GLN A 385 -12.42 23.59 33.79
CA GLN A 385 -11.86 22.25 33.93
C GLN A 385 -12.81 21.15 33.42
N ARG A 386 -14.14 21.35 33.50
CA ARG A 386 -15.13 20.45 32.88
C ARG A 386 -15.35 20.70 31.38
N ASN A 387 -15.08 21.90 30.89
CA ASN A 387 -15.32 22.26 29.48
C ASN A 387 -14.26 21.63 28.57
N LEU A 388 -14.66 20.56 27.85
CA LEU A 388 -13.78 19.78 26.98
C LEU A 388 -13.14 20.64 25.85
N TYR A 389 -13.88 21.60 25.30
CA TYR A 389 -13.32 22.54 24.31
C TYR A 389 -12.28 23.48 24.94
N HIS A 390 -12.53 23.98 26.15
CA HIS A 390 -11.55 24.80 26.86
C HIS A 390 -10.25 24.00 27.10
N GLN A 391 -10.35 22.76 27.58
CA GLN A 391 -9.17 21.94 27.85
C GLN A 391 -8.38 21.56 26.59
N LEU A 392 -9.06 21.27 25.46
CA LEU A 392 -8.41 20.79 24.23
C LEU A 392 -8.01 21.88 23.23
N ILE A 393 -8.65 23.06 23.28
CA ILE A 393 -8.45 24.17 22.32
C ILE A 393 -8.21 25.49 23.04
N GLY A 394 -8.94 25.77 24.13
CA GLY A 394 -8.77 27.00 24.92
C GLY A 394 -7.36 27.19 25.48
N LYS A 395 -6.70 26.10 25.90
CA LYS A 395 -5.36 26.10 26.49
C LYS A 395 -4.19 26.00 25.49
N THR A 396 -4.42 26.17 24.19
CA THR A 396 -3.35 26.10 23.18
C THR A 396 -2.23 27.14 23.40
N GLU A 397 -2.52 28.32 23.96
CA GLU A 397 -1.47 29.31 24.28
C GLU A 397 -0.58 28.91 25.47
N GLU A 398 -1.04 27.98 26.32
CA GLU A 398 -0.27 27.45 27.47
C GLU A 398 0.54 26.20 27.08
N THR A 399 -0.06 25.32 26.28
CA THR A 399 0.56 24.05 25.85
C THR A 399 1.46 24.21 24.64
N GLY A 400 1.17 25.17 23.75
CA GLY A 400 1.82 25.33 22.45
C GLY A 400 1.41 24.29 21.40
N GLU A 401 0.62 23.29 21.78
CA GLU A 401 0.26 22.13 20.96
C GLU A 401 -1.14 22.28 20.35
N CYS A 402 -1.28 21.88 19.09
CA CYS A 402 -2.53 21.94 18.34
C CYS A 402 -2.89 20.55 17.81
N PHE A 403 -2.80 19.50 18.64
CA PHE A 403 -2.70 18.09 18.24
C PHE A 403 -3.52 17.63 17.01
N ILE A 404 -4.79 18.02 16.88
CA ILE A 404 -5.60 17.70 15.68
C ILE A 404 -5.16 18.49 14.45
N LEU A 405 -4.87 19.80 14.59
CA LEU A 405 -4.35 20.61 13.49
C LEU A 405 -2.93 20.19 13.08
N ASP A 406 -2.10 19.76 14.04
CA ASP A 406 -0.76 19.21 13.79
C ASP A 406 -0.83 17.90 12.98
N ALA A 407 -1.82 17.04 13.25
CA ALA A 407 -2.10 15.86 12.45
C ALA A 407 -2.68 16.22 11.06
N LEU A 408 -3.60 17.18 10.97
CA LEU A 408 -4.17 17.67 9.71
C LEU A 408 -3.13 18.34 8.79
N GLU A 409 -2.06 18.93 9.36
CA GLU A 409 -0.98 19.54 8.58
C GLU A 409 -0.15 18.55 7.75
N GLN A 410 -0.17 17.26 8.10
CA GLN A 410 0.50 16.19 7.34
C GLN A 410 -0.23 15.81 6.04
N LEU A 411 -1.46 16.28 5.86
CA LEU A 411 -2.30 15.99 4.70
C LEU A 411 -2.12 17.04 3.60
N ALA A 412 -2.24 16.62 2.35
CA ALA A 412 -2.20 17.53 1.21
C ALA A 412 -3.52 18.32 1.08
N GLY A 413 -3.47 19.45 0.39
CA GLY A 413 -4.67 20.28 0.14
C GLY A 413 -5.75 19.53 -0.65
N SER A 414 -5.37 18.57 -1.49
CA SER A 414 -6.27 17.65 -2.21
C SER A 414 -7.13 16.82 -1.25
N ASP A 415 -6.50 16.25 -0.22
CA ASP A 415 -7.14 15.28 0.68
C ASP A 415 -8.11 15.99 1.63
N LEU A 416 -7.78 17.24 1.97
CA LEU A 416 -8.63 18.14 2.74
C LEU A 416 -9.74 18.80 1.90
N HIS A 417 -9.66 18.79 0.56
CA HIS A 417 -10.55 19.58 -0.30
C HIS A 417 -12.04 19.28 -0.09
N GLN A 418 -12.39 18.00 0.06
CA GLN A 418 -13.78 17.60 0.26
C GLN A 418 -14.35 18.04 1.62
N PHE A 419 -13.48 18.38 2.58
CA PHE A 419 -13.87 18.86 3.92
C PHE A 419 -13.86 20.39 4.05
N LYS A 420 -13.54 21.14 2.98
CA LYS A 420 -13.40 22.62 3.01
C LYS A 420 -14.58 23.35 3.66
N GLU A 421 -15.82 22.93 3.39
CA GLU A 421 -17.02 23.56 3.96
C GLU A 421 -17.13 23.33 5.48
N ARG A 422 -16.81 22.11 5.94
CA ARG A 422 -16.76 21.78 7.37
C ARG A 422 -15.63 22.53 8.06
N LEU A 423 -14.44 22.59 7.46
CA LEU A 423 -13.30 23.36 7.97
C LEU A 423 -13.62 24.86 8.10
N ARG A 424 -14.36 25.47 7.15
CA ARG A 424 -14.86 26.85 7.28
C ARG A 424 -15.85 27.01 8.44
N ALA A 425 -16.82 26.12 8.56
CA ALA A 425 -17.81 26.17 9.63
C ALA A 425 -17.15 26.03 11.02
N ILE A 426 -16.17 25.13 11.14
CA ILE A 426 -15.32 24.98 12.32
C ILE A 426 -14.53 26.28 12.58
N LEU A 427 -13.90 26.90 11.57
CA LEU A 427 -13.18 28.16 11.73
C LEU A 427 -14.08 29.28 12.27
N GLN A 428 -15.22 29.53 11.64
CA GLN A 428 -16.21 30.53 12.09
C GLN A 428 -16.66 30.26 13.53
N LYS A 429 -16.87 28.99 13.89
CA LYS A 429 -17.26 28.61 15.25
C LYS A 429 -16.15 28.85 16.28
N ASN A 430 -14.89 28.58 15.93
CA ASN A 430 -13.74 28.88 16.80
C ASN A 430 -13.52 30.39 16.97
N GLU A 431 -13.77 31.20 15.93
CA GLU A 431 -13.74 32.66 16.02
C GLU A 431 -14.80 33.19 17.00
N VAL A 432 -16.04 32.68 16.92
CA VAL A 432 -17.13 33.02 17.87
C VAL A 432 -16.82 32.54 19.29
N ASN A 433 -16.30 31.32 19.44
CA ASN A 433 -15.86 30.74 20.72
C ASN A 433 -14.57 31.38 21.27
N ARG A 434 -13.96 32.34 20.56
CA ARG A 434 -12.72 33.02 20.95
C ARG A 434 -11.54 32.07 21.23
N ALA A 435 -11.31 31.10 20.34
CA ALA A 435 -10.13 30.25 20.41
C ALA A 435 -8.82 31.09 20.41
N PRO A 436 -7.72 30.57 20.98
CA PRO A 436 -6.42 31.24 20.98
C PRO A 436 -5.97 31.69 19.59
N LYS A 437 -5.27 32.83 19.50
CA LYS A 437 -4.99 33.47 18.20
C LYS A 437 -4.11 32.59 17.30
N ALA A 438 -3.16 31.87 17.90
CA ALA A 438 -2.32 30.91 17.20
C ALA A 438 -3.15 29.78 16.56
N TYR A 439 -4.15 29.27 17.29
CA TYR A 439 -5.05 28.22 16.82
C TYR A 439 -5.88 28.67 15.61
N ILE A 440 -6.49 29.86 15.68
CA ILE A 440 -7.25 30.47 14.57
C ILE A 440 -6.38 30.64 13.32
N LEU A 441 -5.15 31.14 13.48
CA LEU A 441 -4.22 31.33 12.35
C LEU A 441 -3.84 29.99 11.69
N LYS A 442 -3.57 28.95 12.48
CA LYS A 442 -3.24 27.61 12.00
C LYS A 442 -4.42 26.96 11.26
N LEU A 443 -5.63 27.04 11.83
CA LEU A 443 -6.85 26.54 11.19
C LEU A 443 -7.18 27.29 9.89
N ASN A 444 -7.01 28.62 9.84
CA ASN A 444 -7.19 29.42 8.62
C ASN A 444 -6.19 29.01 7.52
N ALA A 445 -4.94 28.70 7.88
CA ALA A 445 -3.97 28.17 6.92
C ALA A 445 -4.37 26.81 6.34
N LEU A 446 -4.97 25.92 7.15
CA LEU A 446 -5.53 24.64 6.69
C LEU A 446 -6.76 24.83 5.78
N VAL A 447 -7.68 25.74 6.14
CA VAL A 447 -8.85 26.09 5.29
C VAL A 447 -8.38 26.55 3.91
N ARG A 448 -7.46 27.52 3.84
CA ARG A 448 -6.92 28.03 2.56
C ARG A 448 -6.27 26.94 1.72
N ARG A 449 -5.53 26.01 2.36
CA ARG A 449 -4.89 24.87 1.70
C ARG A 449 -5.90 23.91 1.09
N ALA A 450 -7.01 23.65 1.79
CA ALA A 450 -8.12 22.85 1.29
C ALA A 450 -8.88 23.55 0.15
N GLU A 451 -8.98 24.87 0.17
CA GLU A 451 -9.63 25.66 -0.89
C GLU A 451 -8.79 25.75 -2.16
N SER A 452 -7.46 25.90 -2.03
CA SER A 452 -6.52 26.18 -3.12
C SER A 452 -6.20 24.96 -3.99
N ASN A 453 -7.21 24.17 -4.37
CA ASN A 453 -7.09 22.86 -5.02
C ASN A 453 -6.22 22.88 -6.28
N SER A 454 -4.91 22.64 -6.11
CA SER A 454 -3.88 22.88 -7.12
C SER A 454 -2.88 21.73 -7.15
N ALA A 455 -3.13 20.79 -8.06
CA ALA A 455 -2.03 20.05 -8.66
C ALA A 455 -1.14 21.05 -9.41
N GLY A 456 0.18 21.05 -9.13
CA GLY A 456 1.12 21.93 -9.84
C GLY A 456 2.29 22.40 -8.97
N SER A 457 3.34 21.56 -8.89
CA SER A 457 4.67 22.05 -8.50
C SER A 457 5.18 22.98 -9.61
N GLY A 458 4.95 24.28 -9.40
CA GLY A 458 5.14 25.33 -10.41
C GLY A 458 5.71 26.60 -9.80
N GLN A 459 6.73 26.48 -8.95
CA GLN A 459 7.47 27.62 -8.39
C GLN A 459 8.22 28.38 -9.50
N LYS A 460 7.50 29.23 -10.24
CA LYS A 460 8.09 30.36 -10.93
C LYS A 460 8.73 31.26 -9.88
N ARG A 461 10.06 31.28 -9.86
CA ARG A 461 10.87 32.19 -9.02
C ARG A 461 10.35 33.62 -9.18
N PRO A 462 10.26 34.42 -8.11
CA PRO A 462 10.03 35.85 -8.23
C PRO A 462 11.15 36.46 -9.07
N ALA A 463 10.80 37.06 -10.21
CA ALA A 463 11.74 37.88 -10.95
C ALA A 463 12.03 39.13 -10.12
N THR A 464 13.29 39.32 -9.72
CA THR A 464 13.74 40.55 -9.07
C THR A 464 13.68 41.71 -10.06
N ALA A 465 12.55 42.40 -10.12
CA ALA A 465 12.42 43.67 -10.81
C ALA A 465 13.27 44.72 -10.07
N SER A 466 14.47 45.00 -10.58
CA SER A 466 15.30 46.08 -10.06
C SER A 466 14.67 47.43 -10.45
N SER A 467 14.23 48.20 -9.46
CA SER A 467 13.55 49.49 -9.65
C SER A 467 14.46 50.54 -10.30
N GLY A 468 14.35 50.69 -11.62
CA GLY A 468 14.96 51.77 -12.39
C GLY A 468 14.07 53.00 -12.51
N GLY A 469 13.90 53.77 -11.42
CA GLY A 469 13.27 55.09 -11.42
C GLY A 469 14.26 56.18 -10.98
N HIS A 470 14.98 56.83 -11.90
CA HIS A 470 14.65 58.18 -12.42
C HIS A 470 14.49 59.27 -11.35
N GLY A 471 15.44 60.23 -11.28
CA GLY A 471 15.26 61.41 -10.40
C GLY A 471 16.49 62.26 -10.04
N GLN A 472 17.28 62.70 -11.02
CA GLN A 472 18.12 63.93 -11.00
C GLN A 472 18.81 64.40 -9.69
N SER A 473 20.14 64.54 -9.74
CA SER A 473 20.75 65.83 -9.37
C SER A 473 22.08 66.07 -10.10
N LYS A 474 22.24 67.26 -10.67
CA LYS A 474 23.53 67.78 -11.19
C LYS A 474 24.32 68.36 -10.01
N ARG A 475 25.66 68.25 -10.05
CA ARG A 475 26.57 69.34 -10.54
C ARG A 475 27.97 69.27 -9.90
N THR A 476 29.00 69.41 -10.74
CA THR A 476 30.41 69.74 -10.40
C THR A 476 31.18 68.72 -9.53
N ARG A 477 32.48 68.54 -9.72
CA ARG A 477 33.49 69.46 -10.28
C ARG A 477 34.45 68.75 -11.23
#